data_AF-A0A7C6EB92-F1
#
_entry.id   AF-A0A7C6EB92-F1
#
_cell.length_a   1.000
_cell.length_b   1.000
_cell.length_c   1.000
_cell.angle_alpha   90.00
_cell.angle_beta   90.00
_cell.angle_gamma   90.00
#
_symmetry.space_group_name_H-M   'P 1'
#
loop_
_entity.id
_entity.type
_entity.pdbx_description
1 polymer ?
#
loop_
_entity_poly.entity_id
_entity_poly.type
_entity_poly.pdbx_seq_one_letter_code
_entity_poly.pdbx_strand_id
1 'polypeptide(L)'
;SMSAHLDEIVLVSGDGDFVALVDWLSKQGKRVVVVGLGKGYTSVELIRACDEYLNIEDLEGVVKESVFQTPFVDTNEKFRNKDEINLE
;
A
#
# COMPACT_ATOMS: atom_id res chain seq x y z
N SER A 1 -9.84 26.79 11.16
CA SER A 1 -9.10 25.66 10.57
C SER A 1 -10.10 24.57 10.20
N MET A 2 -9.90 23.85 9.08
CA MET A 2 -10.73 22.69 8.68
C MET A 2 -10.82 21.65 9.81
N SER A 3 -9.72 21.43 10.53
CA SER A 3 -9.65 20.48 11.65
C SER A 3 -10.66 20.74 12.76
N ALA A 4 -11.19 21.97 12.90
CA ALA A 4 -12.20 22.27 13.92
C ALA A 4 -13.52 21.51 13.70
N HIS A 5 -13.81 21.11 12.46
CA HIS A 5 -15.05 20.41 12.07
C HIS A 5 -14.86 18.90 11.88
N LEU A 6 -13.68 18.37 12.21
CA LEU A 6 -13.37 16.95 12.11
C LEU A 6 -13.22 16.37 13.51
N ASP A 7 -13.71 15.16 13.72
CA ASP A 7 -13.52 14.40 14.95
C ASP A 7 -12.32 13.46 14.84
N GLU A 8 -12.19 12.82 13.67
CA GLU A 8 -11.15 11.86 13.34
C GLU A 8 -10.55 12.16 11.96
N ILE A 9 -9.24 11.94 11.84
CA ILE A 9 -8.46 12.18 10.63
C ILE A 9 -7.71 10.90 10.29
N VAL A 10 -7.95 10.36 9.09
CA VAL A 10 -7.23 9.21 8.56
C VAL A 10 -6.11 9.70 7.66
N LEU A 11 -4.86 9.47 8.06
CA LEU A 11 -3.66 9.78 7.31
C LEU A 11 -3.11 8.51 6.65
N VAL A 12 -3.29 8.38 5.34
CA VAL A 12 -2.69 7.27 4.57
C VAL A 12 -1.28 7.69 4.14
N SER A 13 -0.27 7.35 4.94
CA SER A 13 1.12 7.72 4.70
C SER A 13 2.09 6.86 5.51
N GLY A 14 3.30 6.69 4.96
CA GLY A 14 4.45 6.13 5.67
C GLY A 14 5.45 7.18 6.18
N ASP A 15 5.25 8.46 5.84
CA ASP A 15 6.29 9.49 5.95
C ASP A 15 6.38 10.14 7.35
N GLY A 16 7.56 10.10 7.95
CA GLY A 16 7.84 10.67 9.27
C GLY A 16 7.67 12.19 9.33
N ASP A 17 7.72 12.90 8.20
CA ASP A 17 7.57 14.35 8.17
C ASP A 17 6.18 14.82 8.69
N PHE A 18 5.19 13.93 8.74
CA PHE A 18 3.87 14.24 9.28
C PHE A 18 3.78 14.21 10.81
N VAL A 19 4.81 13.78 11.54
CA VAL A 19 4.78 13.71 13.02
C VAL A 19 4.37 15.05 13.64
N ALA A 20 4.92 16.17 13.15
CA ALA A 20 4.58 17.50 13.67
C ALA A 20 3.10 17.87 13.43
N LEU A 21 2.50 17.40 12.33
CA LEU A 21 1.08 17.58 12.05
C LEU A 21 0.23 16.74 13.01
N VAL A 22 0.60 15.48 13.23
CA VAL A 22 -0.10 14.60 14.17
C VAL A 22 -0.07 15.18 15.58
N ASP A 23 1.08 15.65 16.06
CA ASP A 23 1.22 16.31 17.36
C ASP A 23 0.36 17.57 17.47
N TRP A 24 0.29 18.37 16.41
CA TRP A 24 -0.54 19.57 16.38
C TRP A 24 -2.02 19.24 16.45
N LEU A 25 -2.48 18.20 15.74
CA LEU A 25 -3.86 17.71 15.76
C LEU A 25 -4.23 17.13 17.13
N SER A 26 -3.34 16.33 17.72
CA SER A 26 -3.53 15.74 19.04
C SER A 26 -3.72 16.82 20.13
N LYS A 27 -2.92 17.90 20.09
CA LYS A 27 -3.09 19.07 20.98
C LYS A 27 -4.43 19.78 20.84
N GLN A 28 -5.12 19.60 19.71
CA GLN A 28 -6.48 20.12 19.48
C GLN A 28 -7.56 19.09 19.85
N GLY A 29 -7.20 17.97 20.49
CA GLY A 29 -8.10 16.89 20.86
C GLY A 29 -8.63 16.09 19.67
N LYS A 30 -7.91 16.08 18.54
CA LYS A 30 -8.32 15.37 17.32
C LYS A 30 -7.71 13.98 17.29
N ARG A 31 -8.53 12.98 16.96
CA ARG A 31 -8.07 11.61 16.78
C ARG A 31 -7.41 11.45 15.41
N VAL A 32 -6.23 10.85 15.37
CA VAL A 32 -5.48 10.59 14.15
C VAL A 32 -5.21 9.11 14.00
N VAL A 33 -5.71 8.53 12.92
CA VAL A 33 -5.42 7.15 12.50
C VAL A 33 -4.44 7.20 11.34
N VAL A 34 -3.33 6.48 11.44
CA VAL A 34 -2.36 6.34 10.35
C VAL A 34 -2.54 5.00 9.67
N VAL A 35 -2.60 5.01 8.34
CA VAL A 35 -2.60 3.80 7.51
C VAL A 35 -1.30 3.76 6.69
N GLY A 36 -0.50 2.70 6.83
CA GLY A 36 0.81 2.59 6.19
C GLY A 36 1.16 1.18 5.72
N LEU A 37 2.32 1.03 5.07
CA LEU A 37 2.81 -0.22 4.46
C LEU A 37 3.67 -1.07 5.42
N GLY A 38 3.44 -0.93 6.73
CA GLY A 38 4.15 -1.74 7.73
C GLY A 38 5.64 -1.39 7.87
N LYS A 39 6.40 -2.38 8.35
CA LYS A 39 7.80 -2.22 8.77
C LYS A 39 8.70 -1.91 7.58
N GLY A 40 9.55 -0.88 7.71
CA GLY A 40 10.51 -0.47 6.68
C GLY A 40 9.94 0.53 5.67
N TYR A 41 8.62 0.69 5.61
CA TYR A 41 7.94 1.64 4.72
C TYR A 41 7.18 2.73 5.48
N THR A 42 6.97 2.55 6.78
CA THR A 42 6.32 3.52 7.67
C THR A 42 7.28 3.94 8.78
N SER A 43 7.42 5.26 9.01
CA SER A 43 8.20 5.82 10.11
C SER A 43 7.70 5.32 11.47
N VAL A 44 8.63 4.89 12.32
CA VAL A 44 8.32 4.44 13.67
C VAL A 44 7.84 5.60 14.54
N GLU A 45 8.40 6.79 14.33
CA GLU A 45 7.99 8.02 15.00
C GLU A 45 6.56 8.40 14.63
N LEU A 46 6.18 8.27 13.36
CA LEU A 46 4.81 8.52 12.91
C LEU A 46 3.81 7.55 13.57
N ILE A 47 4.14 6.25 13.60
CA ILE A 47 3.31 5.22 14.26
C ILE A 47 3.15 5.51 15.75
N ARG A 48 4.18 6.03 16.41
CA ARG A 48 4.14 6.39 17.84
C ARG A 48 3.38 7.67 18.13
N ALA A 49 3.35 8.60 17.18
CA ALA A 49 2.69 9.89 17.35
C ALA A 49 1.16 9.80 17.17
N CYS A 50 0.67 8.87 16.36
CA CYS A 50 -0.77 8.71 16.10
C CYS A 50 -1.50 7.95 17.20
N ASP A 51 -2.83 8.08 17.23
CA ASP A 51 -3.68 7.38 18.19
C ASP A 51 -3.86 5.89 17.82
N GLU A 52 -3.93 5.59 16.52
CA GLU A 52 -4.06 4.24 16.00
C GLU A 52 -3.27 4.08 14.70
N TYR A 53 -2.63 2.92 14.53
CA TYR A 53 -1.93 2.56 13.30
C TYR A 53 -2.55 1.30 12.71
N LEU A 54 -2.85 1.36 11.41
CA LEU A 54 -3.34 0.23 10.61
C LEU A 54 -2.32 -0.09 9.51
N ASN A 55 -1.92 -1.35 9.42
CA ASN A 55 -1.17 -1.83 8.26
C ASN A 55 -2.15 -2.09 7.12
N ILE A 56 -1.89 -1.47 5.97
CA ILE A 56 -2.76 -1.61 4.79
C ILE A 56 -2.83 -3.04 4.27
N GLU A 57 -1.79 -3.85 4.50
CA GLU A 57 -1.77 -5.27 4.13
C GLU A 57 -2.75 -6.13 4.95
N ASP A 58 -3.07 -5.69 6.17
CA ASP A 58 -3.98 -6.40 7.08
C ASP A 58 -5.45 -5.98 6.87
N LEU A 59 -5.73 -5.02 5.96
CA LEU A 59 -7.07 -4.55 5.68
C LEU A 59 -7.78 -5.46 4.66
N GLU A 60 -8.83 -6.13 5.13
CA GLU A 60 -9.71 -6.96 4.29
C GLU A 60 -10.29 -6.14 3.12
N GLY A 61 -10.22 -6.69 1.91
CA GLY A 61 -10.78 -6.09 0.69
C GLY A 61 -9.96 -4.97 0.05
N VAL A 62 -8.84 -4.54 0.66
CA VAL A 62 -7.92 -3.54 0.08
C VAL A 62 -6.86 -4.19 -0.80
N VAL A 63 -6.33 -5.35 -0.38
CA VAL A 63 -5.46 -6.17 -1.22
C VAL A 63 -6.33 -6.90 -2.24
N LYS A 64 -6.59 -6.26 -3.38
CA LYS A 64 -6.95 -7.02 -4.58
C LYS A 64 -5.72 -7.83 -4.94
N GLU A 65 -5.81 -9.15 -4.87
CA GLU A 65 -4.91 -10.01 -5.63
C GLU A 65 -4.89 -9.44 -7.04
N SER A 66 -3.79 -8.80 -7.39
CA SER A 66 -3.52 -8.49 -8.77
C SER A 66 -3.33 -9.84 -9.41
N VAL A 67 -4.40 -10.35 -10.04
CA VAL A 67 -4.25 -11.37 -11.05
C VAL A 67 -3.48 -10.70 -12.18
N PHE A 68 -2.15 -10.56 -12.01
CA PHE A 68 -1.24 -10.32 -13.11
C PHE A 68 -1.30 -11.61 -13.94
N GLN A 69 -2.32 -11.74 -14.79
CA GLN A 69 -2.23 -12.61 -15.95
C GLN A 69 -1.18 -11.97 -16.85
N THR A 70 0.09 -12.24 -16.61
CA THR A 70 1.01 -12.30 -17.73
C THR A 70 0.49 -13.44 -18.61
N PRO A 71 0.24 -13.22 -19.91
CA PRO A 71 -0.01 -14.33 -20.81
C PRO A 71 1.24 -15.21 -20.74
N PHE A 72 1.08 -16.43 -20.20
CA PHE A 72 2.10 -17.45 -20.30
C PHE A 72 2.29 -17.75 -21.78
N VAL A 73 3.36 -17.23 -22.36
CA VAL A 73 3.79 -17.65 -23.71
C VAL A 73 4.48 -18.98 -23.51
N ASP A 74 3.79 -20.07 -23.82
CA ASP A 74 4.42 -21.38 -23.89
C ASP A 74 5.46 -21.37 -25.02
N THR A 75 6.73 -21.29 -24.66
CA THR A 75 7.86 -21.30 -25.61
C THR A 75 8.01 -22.65 -26.31
N ASN A 76 7.32 -23.71 -25.87
CA ASN A 76 7.40 -25.02 -26.50
C ASN A 76 6.60 -25.13 -27.81
N GLU A 77 5.66 -24.24 -28.12
CA GLU A 77 4.96 -24.27 -29.42
C GLU A 77 5.86 -23.87 -30.60
N LYS A 78 6.94 -23.11 -30.37
CA LYS A 78 7.86 -22.70 -31.45
C LYS A 78 8.83 -23.79 -31.90
N PHE A 79 9.01 -24.86 -31.14
CA PHE A 79 9.94 -25.94 -31.49
C PHE A 79 9.27 -27.14 -32.18
N ARG A 80 7.93 -27.20 -32.24
CA ARG A 80 7.22 -28.31 -32.88
C ARG A 80 6.98 -28.13 -34.38
N ASN A 81 7.24 -26.95 -34.94
CA ASN A 81 7.08 -26.63 -36.36
C ASN A 81 8.43 -26.47 -37.11
N LYS A 82 9.46 -27.25 -36.75
CA LYS A 82 10.71 -27.32 -37.53
C LYS A 82 10.95 -28.65 -38.24
N ASP A 83 10.06 -29.63 -38.09
CA ASP A 83 10.23 -30.96 -38.67
C ASP A 83 9.42 -31.20 -39.97
N GLU A 84 8.79 -30.16 -40.56
CA GLU A 84 7.93 -30.30 -41.77
C GLU A 84 8.39 -29.50 -43.01
N ILE A 85 9.67 -29.10 -43.14
CA ILE A 85 10.16 -28.49 -44.40
C ILE A 85 11.56 -28.97 -44.79
N ASN A 86 11.61 -30.17 -45.38
CA ASN A 86 12.17 -30.47 -46.72
C ASN A 86 12.50 -31.96 -46.84
N LEU A 87 11.51 -32.74 -47.27
CA LEU A 87 11.74 -33.87 -48.17
C LEU A 87 11.57 -33.33 -49.60
N GLU A 88 12.67 -32.92 -50.20
CA GLU A 88 13.05 -33.04 -51.63
C GLU A 88 14.42 -32.39 -51.86
#